data_AF-A0A0R1SCG8-F1
#
_entry.id   AF-A0A0R1SCG8-F1
#
_cell.length_a   1.000
_cell.length_b   1.000
_cell.length_c   1.000
_cell.angle_alpha   90.00
_cell.angle_beta   90.00
_cell.angle_gamma   90.00
#
_symmetry.space_group_name_H-M   'P 1'
#
loop_
_entity.id
_entity.type
_entity.pdbx_description
1 polymer ?
#
loop_
_entity_poly.entity_id
_entity_poly.type
_entity_poly.pdbx_seq_one_letter_code
_entity_poly.pdbx_strand_id
1 'polypeptide(L)'
;MLQQLPAIFPGTVKDNLLIGFRFVEKNPVNNSELENALRLVKLNKPLFVNALDLSDGEKQRQAIARVFLLQPVVYLLDEPTSALDEK
;
A
#
# COMPACT_ATOMS: atom_id res chain seq x y z
N MET A 1 6.87 2.24 9.33
CA MET A 1 7.79 1.12 9.06
C MET A 1 7.09 0.16 8.12
N LEU A 2 7.76 -0.31 7.09
CA LEU A 2 7.32 -1.42 6.24
C LEU A 2 8.20 -2.63 6.58
N GLN A 3 7.58 -3.74 6.99
CA GLN A 3 8.27 -5.00 7.24
C GLN A 3 8.31 -5.84 5.97
N GLN A 4 9.25 -6.81 5.90
CA GLN A 4 9.40 -7.74 4.77
C GLN A 4 8.08 -8.44 4.42
N LEU A 5 7.34 -8.90 5.44
CA LEU A 5 5.97 -9.39 5.32
C LEU A 5 4.99 -8.34 5.87
N PRO A 6 4.41 -7.48 5.01
CA PRO A 6 3.57 -6.41 5.50
C PRO A 6 2.21 -6.91 5.98
N ALA A 7 1.74 -6.35 7.09
CA ALA A 7 0.38 -6.58 7.55
C ALA A 7 -0.66 -6.06 6.54
N ILE A 8 -1.58 -6.94 6.17
CA ILE A 8 -2.76 -6.65 5.36
C ILE A 8 -3.99 -6.79 6.24
N PHE A 9 -4.85 -5.79 6.21
CA PHE A 9 -6.03 -5.74 7.05
C PHE A 9 -7.25 -6.26 6.28
N PRO A 10 -8.22 -6.89 6.95
CA PRO A 10 -9.49 -7.22 6.32
C PRO A 10 -10.17 -5.99 5.71
N GLY A 11 -10.78 -6.15 4.55
CA GLY A 11 -11.42 -5.08 3.80
C GLY A 11 -10.85 -4.94 2.39
N THR A 12 -11.18 -3.83 1.75
CA THR A 12 -10.77 -3.57 0.37
C THR A 12 -9.34 -3.04 0.28
N VAL A 13 -8.80 -3.02 -0.95
CA VAL A 13 -7.55 -2.30 -1.28
C VAL A 13 -7.66 -0.84 -0.82
N LYS A 14 -8.81 -0.18 -1.05
CA LYS A 14 -9.07 1.18 -0.59
C LYS A 14 -8.95 1.31 0.93
N ASP A 15 -9.58 0.41 1.67
CA ASP A 15 -9.53 0.43 3.14
C ASP A 15 -8.10 0.31 3.64
N ASN A 16 -7.32 -0.57 3.02
CA ASN A 16 -5.91 -0.77 3.36
C ASN A 16 -5.07 0.47 3.05
N LEU A 17 -5.23 1.09 1.88
CA LEU A 17 -4.48 2.30 1.52
C LEU A 17 -4.81 3.47 2.46
N LEU A 18 -6.05 3.58 2.92
CA LEU A 18 -6.52 4.67 3.77
C LEU A 18 -6.30 4.45 5.27
N ILE A 19 -6.00 3.22 5.72
CA ILE A 19 -5.96 2.90 7.15
C ILE A 19 -4.97 3.78 7.93
N GLY A 20 -3.85 4.16 7.31
CA GLY A 20 -2.81 4.99 7.93
C GLY A 20 -3.29 6.40 8.27
N PHE A 21 -4.24 6.95 7.50
CA PHE A 21 -4.81 8.28 7.72
C PHE A 21 -5.63 8.37 9.01
N ARG A 22 -6.01 7.24 9.62
CA ARG A 22 -6.68 7.20 10.92
C ARG A 22 -5.74 7.52 12.09
N PHE A 23 -4.43 7.49 11.86
CA PHE A 23 -3.40 7.62 12.91
C PHE A 23 -2.51 8.84 12.71
N VAL A 24 -2.80 9.68 11.71
CA VAL A 24 -2.07 10.90 11.42
C VAL A 24 -3.04 12.06 11.27
N GLU A 25 -2.60 13.28 11.59
CA GLU A 25 -3.36 14.51 11.36
C GLU A 25 -3.29 14.93 9.89
N LYS A 26 -3.75 14.05 8.98
CA LYS A 26 -3.83 14.31 7.54
C LYS A 26 -5.18 13.87 7.02
N ASN A 27 -5.77 14.67 6.13
CA ASN A 27 -7.00 14.29 5.45
C ASN A 27 -6.75 13.13 4.49
N PRO A 28 -7.69 12.18 4.38
CA PRO A 28 -7.67 11.14 3.35
C PRO A 28 -7.58 11.72 1.94
N VAL A 29 -6.81 11.06 1.09
CA VAL A 29 -6.71 11.39 -0.33
C VAL A 29 -7.92 10.90 -1.13
N ASN A 30 -8.15 11.46 -2.32
CA ASN A 30 -9.25 11.05 -3.18
C ASN A 30 -8.95 9.74 -3.95
N ASN A 31 -9.96 9.14 -4.60
CA ASN A 31 -9.78 7.88 -5.34
C ASN A 31 -8.73 7.98 -6.46
N SER A 32 -8.60 9.12 -7.13
CA SER A 32 -7.62 9.30 -8.21
C SER A 32 -6.18 9.23 -7.67
N GLU A 33 -5.93 9.82 -6.50
CA GLU A 33 -4.64 9.74 -5.82
C GLU A 33 -4.33 8.31 -5.35
N LEU A 34 -5.33 7.58 -4.85
CA LEU A 34 -5.18 6.17 -4.49
C LEU A 34 -4.79 5.31 -5.71
N GLU A 35 -5.48 5.51 -6.83
CA GLU A 35 -5.19 4.83 -8.10
C GLU A 35 -3.81 5.22 -8.65
N ASN A 36 -3.39 6.47 -8.49
CA ASN A 36 -2.03 6.91 -8.83
C ASN A 36 -0.97 6.18 -7.99
N ALA A 37 -1.17 6.08 -6.68
CA ALA A 37 -0.24 5.36 -5.81
C ALA A 37 -0.11 3.88 -6.18
N LEU A 38 -1.23 3.22 -6.53
CA LEU A 38 -1.23 1.85 -7.03
C LEU A 38 -0.48 1.71 -8.37
N ARG A 39 -0.64 2.67 -9.28
CA ARG A 39 0.10 2.69 -10.55
C ARG A 39 1.61 2.83 -10.36
N LEU A 40 2.06 3.66 -9.42
CA LEU A 40 3.49 3.84 -9.12
C LEU A 40 4.16 2.53 -8.69
N VAL A 41 3.43 1.68 -7.97
CA VAL A 41 3.91 0.36 -7.56
C VAL A 41 3.50 -0.74 -8.53
N LYS A 42 3.09 -0.42 -9.77
CA LYS A 42 2.68 -1.39 -10.80
C LYS A 42 1.60 -2.38 -10.31
N LEU A 43 0.69 -1.94 -9.45
CA LEU A 43 -0.43 -2.75 -8.94
C LEU A 43 -1.73 -2.34 -9.64
N ASN A 44 -2.09 -3.05 -10.70
CA ASN A 44 -3.30 -2.78 -11.47
C ASN A 44 -4.51 -3.53 -10.88
N LYS A 45 -5.00 -3.08 -9.72
CA LYS A 45 -6.19 -3.66 -9.06
C LYS A 45 -7.23 -2.57 -8.79
N PRO A 46 -8.53 -2.85 -9.03
CA PRO A 46 -9.59 -1.94 -8.60
C PRO A 46 -9.59 -1.75 -7.08
N LEU A 47 -9.95 -0.54 -6.65
CA LEU A 47 -9.98 -0.15 -5.23
C LEU A 47 -10.92 -0.99 -4.36
N PHE A 48 -11.96 -1.59 -4.95
CA PHE A 48 -12.98 -2.38 -4.25
C PHE A 48 -12.60 -3.87 -4.09
N VAL A 49 -11.48 -4.32 -4.66
CA VAL A 49 -11.00 -5.70 -4.49
C VAL A 49 -10.69 -5.96 -3.01
N ASN A 50 -11.02 -7.16 -2.53
CA ASN A 50 -10.63 -7.60 -1.20
C ASN A 50 -9.11 -7.74 -1.12
N ALA A 51 -8.48 -7.04 -0.17
CA ALA A 51 -7.02 -7.00 -0.05
C ALA A 51 -6.41 -8.36 0.34
N LEU A 52 -7.19 -9.26 0.95
CA LEU A 52 -6.73 -10.59 1.31
C LEU A 52 -6.57 -11.52 0.10
N ASP A 53 -7.26 -11.24 -1.01
CA ASP A 53 -7.24 -12.03 -2.24
C ASP A 53 -6.03 -11.67 -3.14
N LEU A 54 -5.21 -10.70 -2.73
CA LEU A 54 -3.98 -10.32 -3.43
C LEU A 54 -2.90 -11.41 -3.28
N SER A 55 -2.08 -11.59 -4.31
CA SER A 55 -0.86 -12.39 -4.19
C SER A 55 0.13 -11.74 -3.21
N ASP A 56 1.13 -12.47 -2.71
CA ASP A 56 2.04 -11.91 -1.72
C ASP A 56 2.87 -10.73 -2.26
N GLY A 57 3.28 -10.80 -3.53
CA GLY A 57 3.92 -9.65 -4.21
C GLY A 57 2.96 -8.48 -4.41
N GLU A 58 1.67 -8.73 -4.65
CA GLU A 58 0.66 -7.67 -4.71
C GLU A 58 0.41 -7.02 -3.34
N LYS A 59 0.37 -7.83 -2.27
CA LYS A 59 0.27 -7.35 -0.88
C LYS A 59 1.46 -6.47 -0.52
N GLN A 60 2.67 -6.85 -0.94
CA GLN A 60 3.86 -6.03 -0.73
C GLN A 60 3.75 -4.68 -1.45
N ARG A 61 3.36 -4.69 -2.73
CA ARG A 61 3.19 -3.45 -3.52
C ARG A 61 2.08 -2.56 -2.95
N GLN A 62 0.95 -3.13 -2.52
CA GLN A 62 -0.10 -2.39 -1.80
C GLN A 62 0.45 -1.73 -0.53
N ALA A 63 1.24 -2.45 0.26
CA ALA A 63 1.80 -1.94 1.50
C ALA A 63 2.83 -0.81 1.26
N ILE A 64 3.62 -0.89 0.20
CA ILE A 64 4.51 0.19 -0.26
C ILE A 64 3.67 1.43 -0.62
N ALA A 65 2.64 1.28 -1.45
CA ALA A 65 1.74 2.38 -1.83
C ALA A 65 1.09 3.04 -0.61
N ARG A 66 0.63 2.24 0.37
CA ARG A 66 0.06 2.71 1.64
C ARG A 66 1.04 3.61 2.40
N VAL A 67 2.31 3.24 2.48
CA VAL A 67 3.32 4.06 3.19
C VAL A 67 3.64 5.34 2.42
N PHE A 68 3.72 5.27 1.09
CA PHE A 68 3.96 6.45 0.25
C PHE A 68 2.84 7.48 0.32
N LEU A 69 1.58 7.04 0.41
CA LEU A 69 0.43 7.95 0.56
C LEU A 69 0.51 8.82 1.82
N LEU A 70 1.16 8.33 2.88
CA LEU A 70 1.27 9.07 4.13
C LEU A 70 2.30 10.19 4.08
N GLN A 71 3.21 10.21 3.10
CA GLN A 71 4.30 11.19 2.98
C GLN A 71 4.96 11.49 4.34
N PRO A 72 5.48 10.48 5.07
CA PRO A 72 6.18 10.69 6.33
C PRO A 72 7.52 11.42 6.11
N VAL A 73 8.03 12.07 7.16
CA VAL A 73 9.35 12.72 7.14
C VAL A 73 10.48 11.70 6.97
N VAL A 74 10.29 10.48 7.48
CA VAL A 74 11.28 9.39 7.40
C VAL A 74 10.57 8.09 7.01
N TYR A 75 11.16 7.36 6.07
CA TYR A 75 10.75 6.01 5.69
C TYR A 75 11.68 4.98 6.35
N LEU A 76 11.10 4.00 7.05
CA LEU A 76 11.81 2.82 7.53
C LEU A 76 11.28 1.61 6.77
N LEU A 77 12.11 1.02 5.92
CA LEU A 77 11.75 -0.07 5.00
C LEU A 77 12.70 -1.24 5.23
N ASP A 78 12.15 -2.40 5.56
CA ASP A 78 12.89 -3.64 5.76
C ASP A 78 12.78 -4.50 4.50
N GLU A 79 13.92 -4.69 3.81
CA GLU A 79 14.04 -5.40 2.52
C GLU A 79 12.91 -5.13 1.49
N PRO A 80 12.67 -3.87 1.07
CA PRO A 80 11.52 -3.51 0.24
C PRO A 80 11.51 -4.13 -1.16
N THR A 81 12.61 -4.75 -1.59
CA THR A 81 12.78 -5.40 -2.90
C THR A 81 12.78 -6.92 -2.84
N SER A 82 12.66 -7.52 -1.65
CA SER A 82 12.78 -8.98 -1.43
C SER A 82 11.78 -9.84 -2.23
N ALA A 83 10.59 -9.34 -2.54
CA ALA A 83 9.60 -10.05 -3.35
C ALA A 83 9.38 -9.42 -4.74
N LEU A 84 10.35 -8.64 -5.21
CA LEU A 84 10.40 -8.16 -6.59
C LEU A 84 11.29 -9.11 -7.40
N ASP A 85 10.71 -9.82 -8.37
CA ASP A 85 11.48 -10.65 -9.31
C ASP A 85 12.45 -9.78 -10.12
N GLU A 86 13.68 -10.27 -10.33
CA GLU A 86 14.66 -9.66 -11.23
C GLU A 86 14.12 -9.72 -12.68
N LYS A 87 13.78 -8.57 -13.23
CA LYS A 87 13.54 -8.39 -14.67
C LYS A 87 14.29 -7.17 -15.18
#